data_AF-A0A1G6RTD1-F1
#
_entry.id   AF-A0A1G6RTD1-F1
#
_cell.length_a   1.000
_cell.length_b   1.000
_cell.length_c   1.000
_cell.angle_alpha   90.00
_cell.angle_beta   90.00
_cell.angle_gamma   90.00
#
_symmetry.space_group_name_H-M   'P 1'
#
loop_
_entity.id
_entity.type
_entity.pdbx_description
1 polymer ?
#
loop_
_entity_poly.entity_id
_entity_poly.type
_entity_poly.pdbx_seq_one_letter_code
_entity_poly.pdbx_strand_id
1 'polypeptide(L)'
;MSVVGAVGGDLVARGLLDGLPAAYLSGVTRFATPPAAELDALRADAEGLAARLAAGEAGDADLPLLTRVAFFAGHGAVLAGCGVRTPSYDLVGSYRDNLRTPVGPRLDARPRAGDRRWRVLGREVGFPLGVPACVLNGGEEWVRYHARNGFSVLTYKTVRSRAHEPNAQPNWTFAPRPPGDVVVSDPWDWVAPGDPGVSTVNSFGVPSPAPEEWGPDLERSLAAVDDDQLLLVSVMGSGDGPALVEDFAATARLAQDAGAGVVELNLSCPNTLSASADEGVKPPLCLDADATVAVVEGVRRALDDRTGLVAKLSWLDAGRLAALVPRLAPLVDGVAGINTVASRVVRADGAPTFPGRAVAGLSGAAVRDAALDFTTRLVALREAGGHAFDVLAMGGVTDPASFAALWAAGADAVQSAAGAFADPFLARDCVAAHGDTLSRSVPR
;
A
#
# COMPACT_ATOMS: atom_id res chain seq x y z
N MET A 1 -17.82 12.29 -26.61
CA MET A 1 -17.95 13.09 -25.38
C MET A 1 -16.58 13.11 -24.72
N SER A 2 -16.04 14.28 -24.35
CA SER A 2 -14.76 14.32 -23.61
C SER A 2 -14.93 13.67 -22.23
N VAL A 3 -13.83 13.24 -21.61
CA VAL A 3 -13.87 12.66 -20.26
C VAL A 3 -14.41 13.69 -19.25
N VAL A 4 -14.02 14.95 -19.39
CA VAL A 4 -14.54 16.06 -18.57
C VAL A 4 -16.05 16.24 -18.76
N GLY A 5 -16.53 16.17 -20.01
CA GLY A 5 -17.96 16.22 -20.30
C GLY A 5 -18.74 15.03 -19.70
N ALA A 6 -18.16 13.83 -19.70
CA ALA A 6 -18.77 12.65 -19.10
C ALA A 6 -18.88 12.77 -17.57
N VAL A 7 -17.80 13.19 -16.90
CA VAL A 7 -17.79 13.45 -15.46
C VAL A 7 -18.77 14.57 -15.10
N GLY A 8 -18.75 15.68 -15.84
CA GLY A 8 -19.69 16.79 -15.64
C GLY A 8 -21.14 16.34 -15.81
N GLY A 9 -21.43 15.55 -16.84
CA GLY A 9 -22.75 14.98 -17.06
C GLY A 9 -23.23 14.08 -15.92
N ASP A 10 -22.35 13.22 -15.38
CA ASP A 10 -22.71 12.34 -14.25
C ASP A 10 -22.89 13.13 -12.94
N LEU A 11 -22.07 14.18 -12.70
CA LEU A 11 -22.27 15.10 -11.59
C LEU A 11 -23.64 15.82 -11.67
N VAL A 12 -24.04 16.27 -12.86
CA VAL A 12 -25.36 16.88 -13.09
C VAL A 12 -26.48 15.85 -12.87
N ALA A 13 -26.35 14.66 -13.46
CA ALA A 13 -27.36 13.61 -13.36
C ALA A 13 -27.62 13.17 -11.92
N ARG A 14 -26.60 13.23 -11.06
CA ARG A 14 -26.69 12.91 -9.62
C ARG A 14 -27.05 14.10 -8.73
N GLY A 15 -27.21 15.30 -9.29
CA GLY A 15 -27.48 16.52 -8.52
C GLY A 15 -26.32 16.97 -7.63
N LEU A 16 -25.08 16.66 -8.02
CA LEU A 16 -23.87 16.94 -7.24
C LEU A 16 -23.17 18.24 -7.66
N LEU A 17 -23.46 18.78 -8.85
CA LEU A 17 -22.74 19.93 -9.40
C LEU A 17 -22.92 21.21 -8.57
N ASP A 18 -24.15 21.55 -8.18
CA ASP A 18 -24.45 22.78 -7.45
C ASP A 18 -23.75 22.86 -6.08
N GLY A 19 -23.59 21.70 -5.43
CA GLY A 19 -22.92 21.58 -4.13
C GLY A 19 -21.41 21.33 -4.20
N LEU A 20 -20.85 21.16 -5.41
CA LEU A 20 -19.48 20.68 -5.60
C LEU A 20 -18.42 21.58 -4.92
N PRO A 21 -18.45 22.92 -5.04
CA PRO A 21 -17.46 23.77 -4.37
C PRO A 21 -17.55 23.68 -2.84
N ALA A 22 -18.76 23.64 -2.29
CA ALA A 22 -18.96 23.53 -0.84
C ALA A 22 -18.50 22.17 -0.29
N ALA A 23 -18.80 21.08 -1.00
CA ALA A 23 -18.35 19.74 -0.65
C ALA A 23 -16.81 19.63 -0.72
N TYR A 24 -16.19 20.20 -1.76
CA TYR A 24 -14.75 20.26 -1.89
C TYR A 24 -14.09 21.00 -0.73
N LEU A 25 -14.59 22.20 -0.40
CA LEU A 25 -14.09 22.98 0.73
C LEU A 25 -14.25 22.25 2.06
N SER A 26 -15.37 21.55 2.26
CA SER A 26 -15.59 20.71 3.44
C SER A 26 -14.59 19.56 3.52
N GLY A 27 -14.18 19.00 2.38
CA GLY A 27 -13.18 17.93 2.31
C GLY A 27 -11.77 18.42 2.68
N VAL A 28 -11.31 19.49 2.04
CA VAL A 28 -9.96 20.04 2.27
C VAL A 28 -9.79 20.67 3.66
N THR A 29 -10.88 21.10 4.30
CA THR A 29 -10.86 21.66 5.67
C THR A 29 -11.21 20.66 6.77
N ARG A 30 -11.49 19.40 6.42
CA ARG A 30 -12.01 18.36 7.35
C ARG A 30 -11.13 18.16 8.57
N PHE A 31 -9.82 18.08 8.38
CA PHE A 31 -8.86 17.71 9.43
C PHE A 31 -8.03 18.87 9.96
N ALA A 32 -7.88 19.91 9.14
CA ALA A 32 -7.18 21.14 9.46
C ALA A 32 -7.54 22.20 8.40
N THR A 33 -7.30 23.47 8.70
CA THR A 33 -7.64 24.59 7.80
C THR A 33 -6.38 25.09 7.08
N PRO A 34 -6.40 25.20 5.73
CA PRO A 34 -5.34 25.88 4.99
C PRO A 34 -5.18 27.36 5.42
N PRO A 35 -4.01 27.98 5.20
CA PRO A 35 -3.85 29.42 5.32
C PRO A 35 -4.93 30.17 4.51
N ALA A 36 -5.40 31.31 5.01
CA ALA A 36 -6.54 32.04 4.41
C ALA A 36 -6.38 32.29 2.90
N ALA A 37 -5.20 32.76 2.47
CA ALA A 37 -4.93 33.01 1.05
C ALA A 37 -4.97 31.74 0.19
N GLU A 38 -4.55 30.59 0.74
CA GLU A 38 -4.63 29.30 0.04
C GLU A 38 -6.07 28.82 -0.02
N LEU A 39 -6.82 28.93 1.08
CA LEU A 39 -8.24 28.55 1.13
C LEU A 39 -9.10 29.38 0.15
N ASP A 40 -8.83 30.67 0.03
CA ASP A 40 -9.50 31.56 -0.92
C ASP A 40 -9.21 31.17 -2.38
N ALA A 41 -7.96 30.78 -2.68
CA ALA A 41 -7.60 30.28 -4.00
C ALA A 41 -8.30 28.95 -4.32
N LEU A 42 -8.30 27.99 -3.38
CA LEU A 42 -8.99 26.70 -3.55
C LEU A 42 -10.49 26.89 -3.77
N ARG A 43 -11.11 27.87 -3.09
CA ARG A 43 -12.52 28.24 -3.30
C ARG A 43 -12.75 28.77 -4.71
N ALA A 44 -11.97 29.77 -5.13
CA ALA A 44 -12.12 30.40 -6.43
C ALA A 44 -11.94 29.39 -7.58
N ASP A 45 -10.97 28.48 -7.46
CA ASP A 45 -10.75 27.40 -8.42
C ASP A 45 -11.96 26.47 -8.53
N ALA A 46 -12.52 26.03 -7.41
CA ALA A 46 -13.66 25.12 -7.38
C ALA A 46 -14.95 25.78 -7.90
N GLU A 47 -15.22 27.03 -7.51
CA GLU A 47 -16.37 27.81 -8.00
C GLU A 47 -16.26 28.06 -9.51
N GLY A 48 -15.07 28.46 -9.98
CA GLY A 48 -14.81 28.67 -11.40
C GLY A 48 -14.97 27.39 -12.22
N LEU A 49 -14.47 26.26 -11.72
CA LEU A 49 -14.66 24.95 -12.35
C LEU A 49 -16.14 24.58 -12.43
N ALA A 50 -16.89 24.71 -11.33
CA ALA A 50 -18.32 24.38 -11.30
C ALA A 50 -19.12 25.23 -12.30
N ALA A 51 -18.81 26.53 -12.42
CA ALA A 51 -19.43 27.42 -13.40
C ALA A 51 -19.16 26.97 -14.84
N ARG A 52 -17.89 26.62 -15.17
CA ARG A 52 -17.53 26.11 -16.50
C ARG A 52 -18.24 24.79 -16.82
N LEU A 53 -18.35 23.88 -15.85
CA LEU A 53 -19.09 22.62 -16.01
C LEU A 53 -20.58 22.87 -16.27
N ALA A 54 -21.21 23.78 -15.51
CA ALA A 54 -22.61 24.13 -15.67
C ALA A 54 -22.92 24.79 -17.02
N ALA A 55 -21.99 25.61 -17.54
CA ALA A 55 -22.10 26.24 -18.85
C ALA A 55 -21.77 25.30 -20.03
N GLY A 56 -21.25 24.10 -19.77
CA GLY A 56 -20.75 23.19 -20.80
C GLY A 56 -19.45 23.68 -21.46
N GLU A 57 -18.72 24.57 -20.79
CA GLU A 57 -17.49 25.21 -21.27
C GLU A 57 -16.22 24.53 -20.74
N ALA A 58 -16.34 23.60 -19.79
CA ALA A 58 -15.21 22.86 -19.26
C ALA A 58 -14.59 21.91 -20.31
N GLY A 59 -13.26 21.94 -20.42
CA GLY A 59 -12.50 21.18 -21.42
C GLY A 59 -11.43 20.29 -20.79
N ASP A 60 -10.65 19.59 -21.62
CA ASP A 60 -9.63 18.63 -21.13
C ASP A 60 -8.59 19.27 -20.20
N ALA A 61 -8.31 20.56 -20.35
CA ALA A 61 -7.44 21.32 -19.45
C ALA A 61 -7.96 21.42 -18.01
N ASP A 62 -9.27 21.25 -17.80
CA ASP A 62 -9.90 21.24 -16.48
C ASP A 62 -9.77 19.89 -15.76
N LEU A 63 -9.41 18.81 -16.47
CA LEU A 63 -9.40 17.46 -15.89
C LEU A 63 -8.55 17.33 -14.61
N PRO A 64 -7.34 17.91 -14.51
CA PRO A 64 -6.55 17.84 -13.28
C PRO A 64 -7.26 18.49 -12.08
N LEU A 65 -7.85 19.68 -12.29
CA LEU A 65 -8.58 20.39 -11.24
C LEU A 65 -9.87 19.65 -10.88
N LEU A 66 -10.63 19.20 -11.88
CA LEU A 66 -11.83 18.40 -11.70
C LEU A 66 -11.57 17.13 -10.89
N THR A 67 -10.47 16.43 -11.18
CA THR A 67 -10.08 15.23 -10.46
C THR A 67 -9.83 15.55 -8.99
N ARG A 68 -9.06 16.59 -8.68
CA ARG A 68 -8.82 17.03 -7.29
C ARG A 68 -10.11 17.43 -6.58
N VAL A 69 -10.93 18.27 -7.23
CA VAL A 69 -12.16 18.82 -6.66
C VAL A 69 -13.16 17.71 -6.36
N ALA A 70 -13.45 16.85 -7.34
CA ALA A 70 -14.40 15.75 -7.17
C ALA A 70 -13.88 14.71 -6.16
N PHE A 71 -12.57 14.44 -6.10
CA PHE A 71 -12.01 13.50 -5.13
C PHE A 71 -12.23 13.99 -3.69
N PHE A 72 -11.80 15.22 -3.36
CA PHE A 72 -11.97 15.76 -2.01
C PHE A 72 -13.42 16.09 -1.66
N ALA A 73 -14.30 16.28 -2.66
CA ALA A 73 -15.74 16.38 -2.45
C ALA A 73 -16.42 15.03 -2.11
N GLY A 74 -15.67 13.92 -2.07
CA GLY A 74 -16.22 12.59 -1.81
C GLY A 74 -16.93 11.99 -3.03
N HIS A 75 -16.56 12.41 -4.23
CA HIS A 75 -17.16 11.96 -5.50
C HIS A 75 -16.20 11.11 -6.34
N GLY A 76 -15.22 10.45 -5.70
CA GLY A 76 -14.27 9.55 -6.38
C GLY A 76 -14.95 8.47 -7.23
N ALA A 77 -16.11 7.96 -6.82
CA ALA A 77 -16.86 6.97 -7.60
C ALA A 77 -17.35 7.50 -8.96
N VAL A 78 -17.62 8.80 -9.10
CA VAL A 78 -17.99 9.44 -10.37
C VAL A 78 -16.78 9.45 -11.31
N LEU A 79 -15.60 9.83 -10.78
CA LEU A 79 -14.34 9.79 -11.52
C LEU A 79 -14.02 8.37 -12.00
N ALA A 80 -14.11 7.39 -11.09
CA ALA A 80 -13.85 5.99 -11.39
C ALA A 80 -14.83 5.41 -12.42
N GLY A 81 -16.11 5.75 -12.34
CA GLY A 81 -17.13 5.33 -13.32
C GLY A 81 -16.89 5.86 -14.73
N CYS A 82 -16.21 7.01 -14.84
CA CYS A 82 -15.79 7.58 -16.12
C CYS A 82 -14.38 7.13 -16.56
N GLY A 83 -13.75 6.18 -15.86
CA GLY A 83 -12.40 5.70 -16.16
C GLY A 83 -11.28 6.71 -15.88
N VAL A 84 -11.57 7.79 -15.13
CA VAL A 84 -10.56 8.79 -14.77
C VAL A 84 -9.57 8.17 -13.80
N ARG A 85 -8.28 8.35 -14.07
CA ARG A 85 -7.20 7.97 -13.15
C ARG A 85 -7.37 8.75 -11.83
N THR A 86 -7.73 8.06 -10.76
CA THR A 86 -7.96 8.64 -9.42
C THR A 86 -7.46 7.69 -8.34
N PRO A 87 -7.06 8.20 -7.15
CA PRO A 87 -6.61 7.33 -6.08
C PRO A 87 -7.70 6.34 -5.65
N SER A 88 -7.29 5.16 -5.21
CA SER A 88 -8.22 4.07 -4.86
C SER A 88 -8.78 4.13 -3.44
N TYR A 89 -8.25 5.02 -2.59
CA TYR A 89 -8.64 5.22 -1.19
C TYR A 89 -9.13 6.65 -0.97
N ASP A 90 -10.25 6.83 -0.29
CA ASP A 90 -10.80 8.12 0.10
C ASP A 90 -10.07 8.65 1.36
N LEU A 91 -9.26 9.69 1.16
CA LEU A 91 -8.46 10.32 2.24
C LEU A 91 -9.32 11.02 3.31
N VAL A 92 -10.57 11.37 2.99
CA VAL A 92 -11.50 12.09 3.88
C VAL A 92 -12.36 11.10 4.68
N GLY A 93 -12.70 9.96 4.05
CA GLY A 93 -13.47 8.86 4.61
C GLY A 93 -12.72 8.05 5.68
N SER A 94 -13.48 7.38 6.55
CA SER A 94 -12.90 6.58 7.63
C SER A 94 -12.16 5.35 7.10
N TYR A 95 -11.24 4.81 7.90
CA TYR A 95 -10.58 3.54 7.58
C TYR A 95 -11.59 2.40 7.34
N ARG A 96 -12.66 2.34 8.15
CA ARG A 96 -13.70 1.31 8.04
C ARG A 96 -14.55 1.45 6.79
N ASP A 97 -14.85 2.68 6.38
CA ASP A 97 -15.58 2.92 5.12
C ASP A 97 -14.74 2.48 3.92
N ASN A 98 -13.45 2.84 3.94
CA ASN A 98 -12.50 2.46 2.91
C ASN A 98 -12.29 0.95 2.82
N LEU A 99 -12.40 0.19 3.92
CA LEU A 99 -12.29 -1.27 3.88
C LEU A 99 -13.35 -1.94 2.99
N ARG A 100 -14.51 -1.31 2.82
CA ARG A 100 -15.64 -1.93 2.12
C ARG A 100 -15.41 -2.05 0.62
N THR A 101 -14.96 -0.98 -0.03
CA THR A 101 -14.84 -0.95 -1.49
C THR A 101 -13.84 0.12 -1.95
N PRO A 102 -12.95 -0.20 -2.90
CA PRO A 102 -12.08 0.80 -3.53
C PRO A 102 -12.85 1.80 -4.39
N VAL A 103 -12.46 3.07 -4.32
CA VAL A 103 -13.07 4.19 -5.07
C VAL A 103 -12.38 4.52 -6.39
N GLY A 104 -11.37 3.74 -6.79
CA GLY A 104 -10.61 3.95 -8.02
C GLY A 104 -11.21 3.27 -9.26
N PRO A 105 -10.76 3.65 -10.48
CA PRO A 105 -11.25 3.07 -11.72
C PRO A 105 -10.85 1.60 -11.86
N ARG A 106 -11.67 0.86 -12.60
CA ARG A 106 -11.44 -0.55 -12.95
C ARG A 106 -11.17 -0.67 -14.43
N LEU A 107 -10.25 -1.55 -14.81
CA LEU A 107 -10.04 -1.93 -16.20
C LEU A 107 -11.17 -2.87 -16.67
N ASP A 108 -11.58 -2.74 -17.93
CA ASP A 108 -12.58 -3.62 -18.55
C ASP A 108 -12.09 -5.07 -18.64
N ALA A 109 -10.78 -5.24 -18.84
CA ALA A 109 -10.12 -6.53 -18.88
C ALA A 109 -8.78 -6.48 -18.12
N ARG A 110 -8.44 -7.59 -17.45
CA ARG A 110 -7.18 -7.72 -16.74
C ARG A 110 -6.00 -7.72 -17.72
N PRO A 111 -4.99 -6.83 -17.55
CA PRO A 111 -3.81 -6.83 -18.39
C PRO A 111 -2.95 -8.07 -18.11
N ARG A 112 -2.42 -8.70 -19.16
CA ARG A 112 -1.59 -9.91 -19.09
C ARG A 112 -0.36 -9.78 -19.98
N ALA A 113 0.77 -10.35 -19.56
CA ALA A 113 1.99 -10.46 -20.34
C ALA A 113 1.93 -11.67 -21.30
N GLY A 114 0.84 -11.76 -22.07
CA GLY A 114 0.48 -12.95 -22.83
C GLY A 114 0.41 -14.19 -21.93
N ASP A 115 1.10 -15.25 -22.37
CA ASP A 115 1.12 -16.54 -21.69
C ASP A 115 2.35 -16.77 -20.80
N ARG A 116 3.21 -15.76 -20.66
CA ARG A 116 4.43 -15.86 -19.85
C ARG A 116 4.07 -15.99 -18.38
N ARG A 117 4.91 -16.69 -17.63
CA ARG A 117 4.80 -16.86 -16.18
C ARG A 117 6.14 -16.64 -15.52
N TRP A 118 6.12 -16.26 -14.25
CA TRP A 118 7.31 -16.07 -13.41
C TRP A 118 7.18 -16.90 -12.15
N ARG A 119 8.30 -17.46 -11.64
CA ARG A 119 8.30 -18.24 -10.41
C ARG A 119 8.49 -17.31 -9.21
N VAL A 120 7.55 -17.35 -8.26
CA VAL A 120 7.55 -16.58 -7.00
C VAL A 120 7.02 -17.49 -5.89
N LEU A 121 7.80 -17.67 -4.84
CA LEU A 121 7.50 -18.47 -3.65
C LEU A 121 7.02 -19.89 -4.01
N GLY A 122 7.75 -20.51 -4.94
CA GLY A 122 7.44 -21.85 -5.46
C GLY A 122 6.24 -21.93 -6.41
N ARG A 123 5.57 -20.82 -6.71
CA ARG A 123 4.35 -20.75 -7.55
C ARG A 123 4.61 -19.98 -8.84
N GLU A 124 3.76 -20.18 -9.84
CA GLU A 124 3.82 -19.44 -11.09
C GLU A 124 2.81 -18.29 -11.08
N VAL A 125 3.26 -17.09 -11.41
CA VAL A 125 2.43 -15.88 -11.45
C VAL A 125 2.45 -15.24 -12.84
N GLY A 126 1.37 -14.55 -13.18
CA GLY A 126 1.15 -13.94 -14.50
C GLY A 126 2.08 -12.78 -14.83
N PHE A 127 2.37 -11.90 -13.86
CA PHE A 127 3.39 -10.87 -13.97
C PHE A 127 3.90 -10.55 -12.56
N PRO A 128 5.22 -10.47 -12.28
CA PRO A 128 5.77 -10.43 -10.92
C PRO A 128 5.67 -9.04 -10.27
N LEU A 129 4.55 -8.35 -10.48
CA LEU A 129 4.17 -7.11 -9.81
C LEU A 129 2.98 -7.36 -8.87
N GLY A 130 3.04 -6.72 -7.72
CA GLY A 130 2.13 -6.98 -6.62
C GLY A 130 1.73 -5.77 -5.81
N VAL A 131 0.93 -6.03 -4.79
CA VAL A 131 0.49 -5.07 -3.78
C VAL A 131 0.87 -5.62 -2.40
N PRO A 132 1.69 -4.89 -1.61
CA PRO A 132 2.11 -5.37 -0.30
C PRO A 132 1.00 -5.16 0.73
N ALA A 133 1.14 -5.74 1.93
CA ALA A 133 0.29 -5.40 3.07
C ALA A 133 0.62 -3.97 3.57
N CYS A 134 -0.22 -2.93 3.37
CA CYS A 134 -1.45 -2.91 2.55
C CYS A 134 -1.43 -1.72 1.55
N VAL A 135 -2.05 -1.84 0.38
CA VAL A 135 -2.98 -0.80 -0.14
C VAL A 135 -4.38 -1.42 -0.19
N LEU A 136 -4.77 -1.81 1.03
CA LEU A 136 -6.06 -2.23 1.59
C LEU A 136 -6.77 -3.46 1.04
N ASN A 137 -6.00 -4.47 0.62
CA ASN A 137 -6.41 -5.89 0.53
C ASN A 137 -6.93 -6.49 1.88
N GLY A 138 -7.80 -5.81 2.63
CA GLY A 138 -8.40 -6.28 3.88
C GLY A 138 -9.83 -6.78 3.70
N GLY A 139 -10.16 -7.19 2.47
CA GLY A 139 -11.49 -7.53 2.02
C GLY A 139 -11.46 -8.13 0.61
N GLU A 140 -12.40 -9.03 0.32
CA GLU A 140 -12.58 -9.66 -0.99
C GLU A 140 -12.65 -8.64 -2.14
N GLU A 141 -13.38 -7.54 -1.97
CA GLU A 141 -13.55 -6.50 -3.00
C GLU A 141 -12.24 -5.80 -3.36
N TRP A 142 -11.35 -5.58 -2.39
CA TRP A 142 -10.06 -4.98 -2.63
C TRP A 142 -9.09 -5.94 -3.32
N VAL A 143 -9.08 -7.21 -2.89
CA VAL A 143 -8.28 -8.25 -3.53
C VAL A 143 -8.71 -8.40 -5.00
N ARG A 144 -10.01 -8.52 -5.26
CA ARG A 144 -10.59 -8.59 -6.60
C ARG A 144 -10.26 -7.36 -7.44
N TYR A 145 -10.33 -6.17 -6.84
CA TYR A 145 -10.02 -4.92 -7.53
C TYR A 145 -8.58 -4.89 -8.05
N HIS A 146 -7.60 -5.15 -7.18
CA HIS A 146 -6.19 -5.16 -7.58
C HIS A 146 -5.90 -6.31 -8.54
N ALA A 147 -6.47 -7.49 -8.30
CA ALA A 147 -6.35 -8.64 -9.18
C ALA A 147 -6.81 -8.30 -10.61
N ARG A 148 -8.01 -7.73 -10.76
CA ARG A 148 -8.57 -7.36 -12.07
C ARG A 148 -7.83 -6.20 -12.72
N ASN A 149 -7.20 -5.32 -11.94
CA ASN A 149 -6.36 -4.26 -12.49
C ASN A 149 -4.95 -4.72 -12.90
N GLY A 150 -4.61 -6.01 -12.73
CA GLY A 150 -3.41 -6.62 -13.31
C GLY A 150 -2.35 -7.10 -12.33
N PHE A 151 -2.49 -6.80 -11.04
CA PHE A 151 -1.53 -7.22 -10.03
C PHE A 151 -1.62 -8.75 -9.81
N SER A 152 -0.48 -9.43 -9.70
CA SER A 152 -0.45 -10.91 -9.55
C SER A 152 0.23 -11.40 -8.28
N VAL A 153 0.93 -10.55 -7.52
CA VAL A 153 1.53 -10.89 -6.21
C VAL A 153 0.90 -10.04 -5.11
N LEU A 154 -0.29 -10.41 -4.67
CA LEU A 154 -1.08 -9.68 -3.69
C LEU A 154 -0.74 -10.14 -2.27
N THR A 155 -0.82 -9.22 -1.31
CA THR A 155 -0.76 -9.57 0.10
C THR A 155 -2.04 -9.09 0.79
N TYR A 156 -2.81 -10.02 1.33
CA TYR A 156 -3.93 -9.74 2.24
C TYR A 156 -3.40 -8.96 3.43
N LYS A 157 -4.18 -7.95 3.85
CA LYS A 157 -3.78 -7.00 4.87
C LYS A 157 -3.30 -7.73 6.15
N THR A 158 -2.32 -7.14 6.84
CA THR A 158 -1.85 -7.64 8.13
C THR A 158 -3.00 -7.81 9.13
N VAL A 159 -3.24 -9.05 9.55
CA VAL A 159 -4.22 -9.42 10.58
C VAL A 159 -3.54 -9.78 11.91
N ARG A 160 -4.33 -9.83 12.98
CA ARG A 160 -3.90 -10.12 14.36
C ARG A 160 -4.80 -11.21 14.96
N SER A 161 -4.34 -11.82 16.05
CA SER A 161 -5.11 -12.77 16.89
C SER A 161 -6.33 -12.16 17.58
N ARG A 162 -6.48 -10.83 17.53
CA ARG A 162 -7.59 -10.07 18.14
C ARG A 162 -7.90 -8.82 17.34
N ALA A 163 -9.11 -8.31 17.53
CA ALA A 163 -9.49 -7.02 16.96
C ALA A 163 -8.55 -5.89 17.43
N HIS A 164 -8.25 -4.98 16.53
CA HIS A 164 -7.44 -3.80 16.78
C HIS A 164 -7.98 -2.63 15.94
N GLU A 165 -8.34 -1.55 16.61
CA GLU A 165 -8.94 -0.38 15.95
C GLU A 165 -7.91 0.45 15.18
N PRO A 166 -8.33 1.17 14.14
CA PRO A 166 -7.47 2.13 13.48
C PRO A 166 -7.15 3.29 14.42
N ASN A 167 -5.97 3.88 14.25
CA ASN A 167 -5.66 5.18 14.84
C ASN A 167 -6.70 6.25 14.40
N ALA A 168 -6.84 7.33 15.15
CA ALA A 168 -7.75 8.42 14.81
C ALA A 168 -7.40 9.08 13.45
N GLN A 169 -8.39 9.52 12.68
CA GLN A 169 -8.17 10.21 11.40
C GLN A 169 -7.51 11.59 11.56
N PRO A 170 -6.83 12.12 10.52
CA PRO A 170 -6.49 11.43 9.29
C PRO A 170 -5.50 10.28 9.55
N ASN A 171 -5.48 9.28 8.67
CA ASN A 171 -4.56 8.15 8.78
C ASN A 171 -3.55 8.09 7.63
N TRP A 172 -3.80 8.82 6.56
CA TRP A 172 -3.00 8.83 5.35
C TRP A 172 -3.11 10.20 4.69
N THR A 173 -1.99 10.76 4.26
CA THR A 173 -1.93 12.01 3.50
C THR A 173 -0.85 11.94 2.43
N PHE A 174 -0.96 12.76 1.39
CA PHE A 174 0.12 12.97 0.42
C PHE A 174 1.29 13.71 1.08
N ALA A 175 2.50 13.45 0.59
CA ALA A 175 3.73 14.12 1.02
C ALA A 175 4.46 14.66 -0.22
N PRO A 176 3.97 15.75 -0.84
CA PRO A 176 4.52 16.29 -2.09
C PRO A 176 5.90 16.93 -1.94
N ARG A 177 6.38 17.10 -0.71
CA ARG A 177 7.68 17.69 -0.35
C ARG A 177 8.62 16.61 0.22
N PRO A 178 9.25 15.75 -0.61
CA PRO A 178 10.12 14.66 -0.16
C PRO A 178 11.56 15.15 0.17
N PRO A 179 12.37 14.28 0.80
CA PRO A 179 12.71 14.33 2.21
C PRO A 179 13.61 15.51 2.64
N GLY A 180 13.32 16.02 3.84
CA GLY A 180 14.28 16.65 4.76
C GLY A 180 14.17 15.97 6.13
N ASP A 181 14.85 16.46 7.17
CA ASP A 181 14.80 15.87 8.53
C ASP A 181 13.36 15.81 9.11
N VAL A 182 12.47 16.66 8.60
CA VAL A 182 11.05 16.71 8.93
C VAL A 182 10.24 16.72 7.64
N VAL A 183 9.27 15.81 7.53
CA VAL A 183 8.34 15.75 6.41
C VAL A 183 7.18 16.70 6.67
N VAL A 184 6.97 17.66 5.76
CA VAL A 184 5.81 18.55 5.82
C VAL A 184 4.69 17.98 4.95
N SER A 185 3.56 17.65 5.58
CA SER A 185 2.40 17.05 4.93
C SER A 185 1.12 17.63 5.53
N ASP A 186 0.37 18.35 4.71
CA ASP A 186 -0.91 18.93 5.08
C ASP A 186 -2.05 17.99 4.64
N PRO A 187 -3.15 17.85 5.42
CA PRO A 187 -4.23 16.94 5.06
C PRO A 187 -4.94 17.22 3.71
N TRP A 188 -4.76 18.43 3.17
CA TRP A 188 -5.29 18.86 1.87
C TRP A 188 -4.25 18.83 0.74
N ASP A 189 -3.03 18.36 1.02
CA ASP A 189 -2.00 18.15 0.01
C ASP A 189 -2.52 17.22 -1.09
N TRP A 190 -2.13 17.50 -2.33
CA TRP A 190 -2.57 16.75 -3.51
C TRP A 190 -1.39 16.47 -4.42
N VAL A 191 -1.32 15.24 -4.91
CA VAL A 191 -0.43 14.83 -5.98
C VAL A 191 -1.28 14.29 -7.12
N ALA A 192 -0.96 14.68 -8.36
CA ALA A 192 -1.68 14.23 -9.52
C ALA A 192 -1.65 12.69 -9.63
N PRO A 193 -2.77 12.02 -9.91
CA PRO A 193 -2.79 10.57 -10.10
C PRO A 193 -1.83 10.13 -11.22
N GLY A 194 -1.00 9.13 -10.93
CA GLY A 194 0.04 8.66 -11.86
C GLY A 194 1.33 9.48 -11.89
N ASP A 195 1.48 10.49 -11.02
CA ASP A 195 2.75 11.19 -10.88
C ASP A 195 3.84 10.22 -10.34
N PRO A 196 4.95 10.01 -11.06
CA PRO A 196 6.02 9.11 -10.62
C PRO A 196 6.72 9.57 -9.35
N GLY A 197 6.62 10.86 -8.98
CA GLY A 197 7.15 11.44 -7.76
C GLY A 197 6.27 11.26 -6.53
N VAL A 198 5.12 10.58 -6.65
CA VAL A 198 4.17 10.45 -5.54
C VAL A 198 4.80 9.84 -4.29
N SER A 199 4.62 10.55 -3.18
CA SER A 199 5.00 10.10 -1.85
C SER A 199 3.84 10.35 -0.89
N THR A 200 3.76 9.54 0.16
CA THR A 200 2.68 9.61 1.14
C THR A 200 3.18 9.28 2.53
N VAL A 201 2.48 9.76 3.54
CA VAL A 201 2.74 9.41 4.94
C VAL A 201 1.48 8.79 5.55
N ASN A 202 1.64 7.74 6.35
CA ASN A 202 0.50 7.07 6.99
C ASN A 202 0.76 6.65 8.44
N SER A 203 -0.31 6.59 9.22
CA SER A 203 -0.31 6.20 10.63
C SER A 203 -1.62 5.48 10.96
N PHE A 204 -1.77 4.25 10.45
CA PHE A 204 -2.99 3.45 10.61
C PHE A 204 -3.08 2.69 11.95
N GLY A 205 -1.96 2.25 12.52
CA GLY A 205 -1.93 1.40 13.72
C GLY A 205 -2.01 -0.12 13.45
N VAL A 206 -1.96 -0.55 12.19
CA VAL A 206 -2.23 -1.95 11.78
C VAL A 206 -3.58 -2.45 12.33
N PRO A 207 -4.69 -1.80 11.94
CA PRO A 207 -6.02 -2.21 12.37
C PRO A 207 -6.31 -3.62 11.90
N SER A 208 -7.04 -4.41 12.66
CA SER A 208 -7.45 -5.76 12.31
C SER A 208 -8.87 -5.98 12.80
N PRO A 209 -9.79 -6.51 11.97
CA PRO A 209 -10.99 -7.15 12.50
C PRO A 209 -10.62 -8.30 13.45
N ALA A 210 -11.63 -8.86 14.13
CA ALA A 210 -11.44 -10.09 14.90
C ALA A 210 -11.24 -11.30 13.95
N PRO A 211 -10.55 -12.38 14.38
CA PRO A 211 -10.38 -13.60 13.57
C PRO A 211 -11.67 -14.18 12.99
N GLU A 212 -12.77 -14.09 13.73
CA GLU A 212 -14.09 -14.55 13.32
C GLU A 212 -14.66 -13.74 12.14
N GLU A 213 -14.17 -12.52 11.93
CA GLU A 213 -14.55 -11.66 10.81
C GLU A 213 -13.57 -11.79 9.64
N TRP A 214 -12.26 -11.70 9.89
CA TRP A 214 -11.27 -11.71 8.80
C TRP A 214 -11.01 -13.11 8.23
N GLY A 215 -11.20 -14.19 8.99
CA GLY A 215 -11.02 -15.57 8.51
C GLY A 215 -11.95 -15.92 7.36
N PRO A 216 -13.28 -15.80 7.53
CA PRO A 216 -14.23 -16.04 6.45
C PRO A 216 -14.08 -15.09 5.25
N ASP A 217 -13.61 -13.86 5.48
CA ASP A 217 -13.28 -12.96 4.36
C ASP A 217 -12.04 -13.38 3.59
N LEU A 218 -10.99 -13.81 4.29
CA LEU A 218 -9.79 -14.35 3.67
C LEU A 218 -10.12 -15.54 2.76
N GLU A 219 -10.99 -16.46 3.19
CA GLU A 219 -11.44 -17.57 2.33
C GLU A 219 -12.08 -17.08 1.02
N ARG A 220 -12.97 -16.08 1.09
CA ARG A 220 -13.57 -15.47 -0.11
C ARG A 220 -12.54 -14.74 -0.96
N SER A 221 -11.59 -14.05 -0.32
CA SER A 221 -10.49 -13.34 -0.98
C SER A 221 -9.56 -14.30 -1.73
N LEU A 222 -9.24 -15.46 -1.15
CA LEU A 222 -8.46 -16.52 -1.79
C LEU A 222 -9.20 -17.11 -3.01
N ALA A 223 -10.52 -17.22 -2.95
CA ALA A 223 -11.34 -17.66 -4.09
C ALA A 223 -11.51 -16.58 -5.19
N ALA A 224 -11.15 -15.33 -4.91
CA ALA A 224 -11.34 -14.20 -5.84
C ALA A 224 -10.14 -13.96 -6.78
N VAL A 225 -9.02 -14.67 -6.59
CA VAL A 225 -7.81 -14.56 -7.42
C VAL A 225 -7.72 -15.72 -8.42
N ASP A 226 -7.16 -15.46 -9.60
CA ASP A 226 -6.95 -16.47 -10.65
C ASP A 226 -5.76 -17.40 -10.31
N ASP A 227 -5.60 -18.48 -11.08
CA ASP A 227 -4.52 -19.48 -10.92
C ASP A 227 -3.10 -18.93 -11.12
N ASP A 228 -2.96 -17.85 -11.89
CA ASP A 228 -1.72 -17.12 -12.11
C ASP A 228 -1.55 -15.92 -11.16
N GLN A 229 -2.29 -15.90 -10.05
CA GLN A 229 -2.20 -14.89 -9.00
C GLN A 229 -1.92 -15.55 -7.65
N LEU A 230 -1.06 -14.90 -6.87
CA LEU A 230 -0.70 -15.31 -5.54
C LEU A 230 -1.26 -14.30 -4.53
N LEU A 231 -2.02 -14.78 -3.55
CA LEU A 231 -2.43 -14.02 -2.37
C LEU A 231 -1.69 -14.53 -1.13
N LEU A 232 -0.72 -13.77 -0.65
CA LEU A 232 -0.06 -13.96 0.65
C LEU A 232 -0.97 -13.43 1.77
N VAL A 233 -0.79 -13.91 3.00
CA VAL A 233 -1.49 -13.37 4.18
C VAL A 233 -0.50 -12.81 5.18
N SER A 234 -0.57 -11.49 5.40
CA SER A 234 0.30 -10.83 6.38
C SER A 234 -0.27 -11.00 7.80
N VAL A 235 0.59 -11.29 8.79
CA VAL A 235 0.19 -11.44 10.19
C VAL A 235 1.11 -10.65 11.12
N MET A 236 0.58 -10.21 12.27
CA MET A 236 1.34 -9.54 13.32
C MET A 236 0.94 -10.06 14.70
N GLY A 237 1.91 -10.53 15.47
CA GLY A 237 1.73 -10.89 16.87
C GLY A 237 1.70 -9.69 17.80
N SER A 238 1.27 -9.93 19.03
CA SER A 238 1.15 -8.99 20.14
C SER A 238 1.78 -9.57 21.40
N GLY A 239 2.25 -8.72 22.30
CA GLY A 239 2.95 -9.12 23.52
C GLY A 239 4.46 -8.88 23.40
N ASP A 240 5.23 -9.47 24.30
CA ASP A 240 6.69 -9.35 24.36
C ASP A 240 7.31 -10.72 24.71
N GLY A 241 8.58 -10.94 24.32
CA GLY A 241 9.31 -12.18 24.64
C GLY A 241 8.60 -13.46 24.16
N PRO A 242 8.50 -14.53 24.99
CA PRO A 242 7.83 -15.78 24.62
C PRO A 242 6.37 -15.61 24.19
N ALA A 243 5.61 -14.72 24.85
CA ALA A 243 4.21 -14.48 24.52
C ALA A 243 4.05 -13.88 23.10
N LEU A 244 5.01 -13.06 22.67
CA LEU A 244 5.04 -12.53 21.30
C LEU A 244 5.23 -13.65 20.28
N VAL A 245 6.16 -14.59 20.54
CA VAL A 245 6.41 -15.75 19.68
C VAL A 245 5.16 -16.63 19.58
N GLU A 246 4.52 -16.92 20.72
CA GLU A 246 3.30 -17.72 20.78
C GLU A 246 2.16 -17.07 20.00
N ASP A 247 1.95 -15.75 20.14
CA ASP A 247 0.87 -15.02 19.48
C ASP A 247 1.10 -14.87 17.97
N PHE A 248 2.35 -14.64 17.53
CA PHE A 248 2.70 -14.65 16.11
C PHE A 248 2.38 -16.01 15.49
N ALA A 249 2.82 -17.08 16.14
CA ALA A 249 2.61 -18.42 15.65
C ALA A 249 1.11 -18.77 15.69
N ALA A 250 0.35 -18.37 16.72
CA ALA A 250 -1.10 -18.59 16.80
C ALA A 250 -1.83 -17.86 15.67
N THR A 251 -1.50 -16.59 15.41
CA THR A 251 -2.07 -15.80 14.32
C THR A 251 -1.74 -16.41 12.95
N ALA A 252 -0.51 -16.88 12.75
CA ALA A 252 -0.10 -17.56 11.52
C ALA A 252 -0.88 -18.87 11.30
N ARG A 253 -1.15 -19.63 12.37
CA ARG A 253 -1.99 -20.84 12.30
C ARG A 253 -3.43 -20.51 11.93
N LEU A 254 -4.03 -19.48 12.52
CA LEU A 254 -5.36 -19.01 12.11
C LEU A 254 -5.42 -18.66 10.61
N ALA A 255 -4.37 -18.03 10.08
CA ALA A 255 -4.28 -17.73 8.65
C ALA A 255 -4.16 -19.02 7.80
N GLN A 256 -3.32 -19.98 8.22
CA GLN A 256 -3.17 -21.27 7.55
C GLN A 256 -4.50 -22.05 7.54
N ASP A 257 -5.20 -22.09 8.68
CA ASP A 257 -6.47 -22.80 8.84
C ASP A 257 -7.57 -22.18 7.97
N ALA A 258 -7.52 -20.87 7.73
CA ALA A 258 -8.36 -20.15 6.78
C ALA A 258 -7.90 -20.28 5.30
N GLY A 259 -6.91 -21.15 5.03
CA GLY A 259 -6.48 -21.51 3.67
C GLY A 259 -5.27 -20.75 3.12
N ALA A 260 -4.57 -19.94 3.93
CA ALA A 260 -3.38 -19.23 3.48
C ALA A 260 -2.27 -20.21 3.03
N GLY A 261 -1.94 -20.18 1.74
CA GLY A 261 -0.82 -20.97 1.20
C GLY A 261 0.56 -20.36 1.45
N VAL A 262 0.61 -19.07 1.78
CA VAL A 262 1.82 -18.32 2.15
C VAL A 262 1.47 -17.31 3.24
N VAL A 263 2.25 -17.31 4.33
CA VAL A 263 2.13 -16.35 5.43
C VAL A 263 3.32 -15.40 5.41
N GLU A 264 3.04 -14.09 5.48
CA GLU A 264 4.04 -13.04 5.64
C GLU A 264 4.05 -12.55 7.10
N LEU A 265 5.20 -12.60 7.76
CA LEU A 265 5.39 -12.05 9.09
C LEU A 265 5.73 -10.57 9.01
N ASN A 266 4.84 -9.72 9.50
CA ASN A 266 5.10 -8.29 9.63
C ASN A 266 5.99 -8.04 10.85
N LEU A 267 7.31 -8.09 10.63
CA LEU A 267 8.35 -7.90 11.65
C LEU A 267 8.80 -6.43 11.74
N SER A 268 8.13 -5.54 11.01
CA SER A 268 8.66 -4.23 10.64
C SER A 268 7.80 -3.06 11.08
N CYS A 269 6.58 -3.29 11.58
CA CYS A 269 5.67 -2.18 11.83
C CYS A 269 6.03 -1.39 13.11
N PRO A 270 6.32 -0.07 12.99
CA PRO A 270 6.54 0.81 14.14
C PRO A 270 5.22 1.39 14.69
N ASN A 271 4.08 1.19 14.01
CA ASN A 271 2.86 1.94 14.32
C ASN A 271 2.04 1.40 15.51
N THR A 272 2.56 0.44 16.28
CA THR A 272 1.96 0.08 17.57
C THR A 272 2.43 1.06 18.63
N LEU A 273 1.51 1.92 19.08
CA LEU A 273 1.71 2.79 20.22
C LEU A 273 2.15 1.93 21.42
N SER A 274 3.16 2.39 22.16
CA SER A 274 3.44 1.83 23.48
C SER A 274 2.24 2.07 24.41
N ALA A 275 2.12 1.25 25.45
CA ALA A 275 1.00 1.35 26.40
C ALA A 275 1.01 2.67 27.19
N SER A 276 2.13 3.39 27.20
CA SER A 276 2.31 4.71 27.80
C SER A 276 2.49 5.76 26.70
N ALA A 277 1.67 6.81 26.71
CA ALA A 277 1.78 7.90 25.74
C ALA A 277 3.17 8.60 25.75
N ASP A 278 3.94 8.42 26.83
CA ASP A 278 5.25 9.02 27.06
C ASP A 278 6.42 8.18 26.50
N GLU A 279 6.25 6.89 26.18
CA GLU A 279 7.31 6.02 25.64
C GLU A 279 7.35 6.00 24.09
N GLY A 280 6.36 6.59 23.44
CA GLY A 280 6.31 6.74 21.99
C GLY A 280 6.08 5.43 21.23
N VAL A 281 6.75 5.28 20.10
CA VAL A 281 6.58 4.21 19.11
C VAL A 281 7.52 3.04 19.42
N LYS A 282 6.99 1.81 19.59
CA LYS A 282 7.84 0.62 19.75
C LYS A 282 8.75 0.46 18.53
N PRO A 283 10.07 0.23 18.70
CA PRO A 283 10.96 -0.01 17.57
C PRO A 283 10.51 -1.26 16.79
N PRO A 284 10.69 -1.30 15.46
CA PRO A 284 10.44 -2.50 14.68
C PRO A 284 11.17 -3.73 15.24
N LEU A 285 10.47 -4.87 15.34
CA LEU A 285 11.04 -6.12 15.84
C LEU A 285 12.30 -6.53 15.07
N CYS A 286 12.34 -6.30 13.75
CA CYS A 286 13.48 -6.60 12.89
C CYS A 286 14.79 -5.85 13.23
N LEU A 287 14.77 -4.88 14.15
CA LEU A 287 15.98 -4.24 14.68
C LEU A 287 16.68 -5.11 15.74
N ASP A 288 15.97 -6.07 16.33
CA ASP A 288 16.50 -7.07 17.24
C ASP A 288 16.57 -8.43 16.51
N ALA A 289 17.79 -8.85 16.18
CA ALA A 289 18.00 -10.07 15.40
C ALA A 289 17.61 -11.34 16.17
N ASP A 290 17.84 -11.38 17.48
CA ASP A 290 17.54 -12.56 18.29
C ASP A 290 16.04 -12.73 18.48
N ALA A 291 15.34 -11.64 18.81
CA ALA A 291 13.89 -11.66 18.93
C ALA A 291 13.20 -11.98 17.59
N THR A 292 13.74 -11.44 16.48
CA THR A 292 13.24 -11.74 15.13
C THR A 292 13.39 -13.21 14.79
N VAL A 293 14.57 -13.79 15.00
CA VAL A 293 14.83 -15.21 14.73
C VAL A 293 13.95 -16.09 15.61
N ALA A 294 13.78 -15.77 16.89
CA ALA A 294 12.92 -16.53 17.79
C ALA A 294 11.45 -16.56 17.32
N VAL A 295 10.92 -15.43 16.83
CA VAL A 295 9.57 -15.37 16.25
C VAL A 295 9.48 -16.21 14.98
N VAL A 296 10.43 -16.05 14.05
CA VAL A 296 10.41 -16.77 12.76
C VAL A 296 10.54 -18.28 12.99
N GLU A 297 11.42 -18.73 13.88
CA GLU A 297 11.54 -20.13 14.26
C GLU A 297 10.27 -20.67 14.91
N GLY A 298 9.67 -19.92 15.84
CA GLY A 298 8.44 -20.31 16.52
C GLY A 298 7.27 -20.48 15.55
N VAL A 299 7.13 -19.56 14.59
CA VAL A 299 6.13 -19.67 13.52
C VAL A 299 6.45 -20.84 12.59
N ARG A 300 7.71 -21.01 12.16
CA ARG A 300 8.08 -22.08 11.23
C ARG A 300 7.78 -23.47 11.81
N ARG A 301 8.01 -23.68 13.11
CA ARG A 301 7.65 -24.94 13.81
C ARG A 301 6.14 -25.15 13.95
N ALA A 302 5.36 -24.08 13.89
CA ALA A 302 3.92 -24.09 14.11
C ALA A 302 3.09 -24.33 12.84
N LEU A 303 3.66 -24.04 11.67
CA LEU A 303 3.01 -24.14 10.36
C LEU A 303 3.40 -25.44 9.67
N ASP A 304 2.51 -25.94 8.80
CA ASP A 304 2.78 -27.08 7.92
C ASP A 304 3.95 -26.76 6.97
N ASP A 305 4.79 -27.76 6.65
CA ASP A 305 5.94 -27.59 5.74
C ASP A 305 5.57 -27.07 4.34
N ARG A 306 4.31 -27.25 3.91
CA ARG A 306 3.77 -26.76 2.63
C ARG A 306 3.38 -25.28 2.65
N THR A 307 3.24 -24.69 3.83
CA THR A 307 2.86 -23.28 4.00
C THR A 307 4.12 -22.44 3.86
N GLY A 308 4.17 -21.61 2.82
CA GLY A 308 5.30 -20.71 2.59
C GLY A 308 5.39 -19.65 3.68
N LEU A 309 6.60 -19.27 4.08
CA LEU A 309 6.85 -18.26 5.10
C LEU A 309 7.71 -17.12 4.56
N VAL A 310 7.22 -15.88 4.70
CA VAL A 310 7.93 -14.67 4.28
C VAL A 310 8.23 -13.79 5.47
N ALA A 311 9.47 -13.31 5.62
CA ALA A 311 9.84 -12.31 6.63
C ALA A 311 9.82 -10.90 6.05
N LYS A 312 8.92 -10.02 6.53
CA LYS A 312 8.84 -8.62 6.06
C LYS A 312 9.57 -7.65 6.98
N LEU A 313 10.63 -7.04 6.47
CA LEU A 313 11.58 -6.22 7.23
C LEU A 313 11.44 -4.72 6.93
N SER A 314 11.85 -3.89 7.88
CA SER A 314 12.11 -2.46 7.66
C SER A 314 13.43 -2.30 6.90
N TRP A 315 13.76 -1.08 6.48
CA TRP A 315 15.11 -0.81 6.02
C TRP A 315 16.11 -1.10 7.16
N LEU A 316 17.14 -1.87 6.83
CA LEU A 316 18.23 -2.25 7.72
C LEU A 316 19.54 -1.96 7.00
N ASP A 317 20.53 -1.44 7.74
CA ASP A 317 21.88 -1.26 7.21
C ASP A 317 22.59 -2.61 6.96
N ALA A 318 23.77 -2.56 6.34
CA ALA A 318 24.54 -3.76 5.97
C ALA A 318 24.90 -4.63 7.19
N GLY A 319 25.24 -4.02 8.32
CA GLY A 319 25.64 -4.76 9.51
C GLY A 319 24.47 -5.54 10.10
N ARG A 320 23.31 -4.89 10.20
CA ARG A 320 22.07 -5.53 10.67
C ARG A 320 21.58 -6.62 9.72
N LEU A 321 21.62 -6.38 8.41
CA LEU A 321 21.27 -7.41 7.43
C LEU A 321 22.20 -8.62 7.51
N ALA A 322 23.51 -8.41 7.57
CA ALA A 322 24.49 -9.50 7.67
C ALA A 322 24.33 -10.32 8.96
N ALA A 323 23.91 -9.69 10.06
CA ALA A 323 23.64 -10.37 11.32
C ALA A 323 22.33 -11.18 11.32
N LEU A 324 21.34 -10.76 10.53
CA LEU A 324 19.99 -11.34 10.54
C LEU A 324 19.74 -12.34 9.41
N VAL A 325 20.03 -11.97 8.16
CA VAL A 325 19.62 -12.71 6.96
C VAL A 325 20.13 -14.17 6.96
N PRO A 326 21.40 -14.48 7.26
CA PRO A 326 21.87 -15.86 7.26
C PRO A 326 21.14 -16.77 8.25
N ARG A 327 20.61 -16.20 9.35
CA ARG A 327 19.84 -16.93 10.37
C ARG A 327 18.39 -17.13 9.96
N LEU A 328 17.83 -16.20 9.19
CA LEU A 328 16.46 -16.31 8.66
C LEU A 328 16.37 -17.21 7.43
N ALA A 329 17.38 -17.19 6.56
CA ALA A 329 17.39 -17.87 5.28
C ALA A 329 16.97 -19.36 5.31
N PRO A 330 17.37 -20.21 6.28
CA PRO A 330 16.91 -21.60 6.33
C PRO A 330 15.47 -21.77 6.85
N LEU A 331 14.84 -20.70 7.33
CA LEU A 331 13.52 -20.74 7.98
C LEU A 331 12.41 -20.14 7.11
N VAL A 332 12.76 -19.44 6.03
CA VAL A 332 11.83 -18.67 5.21
C VAL A 332 11.97 -19.00 3.73
N ASP A 333 10.86 -18.94 3.02
CA ASP A 333 10.78 -19.07 1.56
C ASP A 333 10.98 -17.71 0.88
N GLY A 334 10.81 -16.61 1.62
CA GLY A 334 11.07 -15.28 1.10
C GLY A 334 11.39 -14.23 2.17
N VAL A 335 12.02 -13.16 1.71
CA VAL A 335 12.25 -11.94 2.50
C VAL A 335 11.67 -10.76 1.72
N ALA A 336 10.79 -10.01 2.39
CA ALA A 336 10.10 -8.87 1.81
C ALA A 336 10.60 -7.56 2.43
N GLY A 337 10.73 -6.51 1.63
CA GLY A 337 11.13 -5.20 2.14
C GLY A 337 11.30 -4.13 1.07
N ILE A 338 11.23 -2.85 1.44
CA ILE A 338 11.16 -2.35 2.82
C ILE A 338 9.74 -1.95 3.24
N ASN A 339 9.43 -2.09 4.53
CA ASN A 339 8.31 -1.37 5.11
C ASN A 339 8.56 0.16 5.09
N THR A 340 7.55 0.94 5.45
CA THR A 340 7.62 2.41 5.47
C THR A 340 8.78 2.92 6.32
N VAL A 341 9.39 4.03 5.93
CA VAL A 341 10.45 4.68 6.70
C VAL A 341 9.80 5.55 7.78
N ALA A 342 10.17 5.36 9.05
CA ALA A 342 9.67 6.22 10.13
C ALA A 342 10.21 7.65 9.95
N SER A 343 9.32 8.64 9.95
CA SER A 343 9.69 10.04 9.77
C SER A 343 8.87 10.92 10.70
N ARG A 344 9.46 12.03 11.15
CA ARG A 344 8.72 13.08 11.83
C ARG A 344 7.84 13.80 10.79
N VAL A 345 6.54 13.88 11.06
CA VAL A 345 5.56 14.44 10.12
C VAL A 345 4.79 15.58 10.77
N VAL A 346 4.83 16.75 10.14
CA VAL A 346 4.15 17.97 10.61
C VAL A 346 3.39 18.64 9.48
N ARG A 347 2.40 19.45 9.83
CA ARG A 347 1.73 20.39 8.93
C ARG A 347 2.59 21.64 8.75
N ALA A 348 2.26 22.46 7.76
CA ALA A 348 2.99 23.71 7.50
C ALA A 348 2.98 24.70 8.69
N ASP A 349 1.99 24.61 9.58
CA ASP A 349 1.91 25.39 10.82
C ASP A 349 2.73 24.80 11.99
N GLY A 350 3.44 23.69 11.76
CA GLY A 350 4.29 23.02 12.74
C GLY A 350 3.57 22.03 13.67
N ALA A 351 2.23 21.94 13.61
CA ALA A 351 1.49 20.94 14.37
C ALA A 351 1.66 19.54 13.75
N PRO A 352 1.52 18.45 14.54
CA PRO A 352 1.48 17.10 13.97
C PRO A 352 0.35 16.95 12.95
N THR A 353 0.65 16.32 11.80
CA THR A 353 -0.37 15.98 10.78
C THR A 353 -1.37 14.96 11.30
N PHE A 354 -0.90 14.06 12.15
CA PHE A 354 -1.69 12.98 12.73
C PHE A 354 -1.96 13.25 14.22
N PRO A 355 -3.23 13.26 14.69
CA PRO A 355 -3.55 13.61 16.06
C PRO A 355 -2.83 12.74 17.09
N GLY A 356 -2.05 13.37 17.97
CA GLY A 356 -1.27 12.69 19.01
C GLY A 356 -0.09 11.86 18.50
N ARG A 357 0.29 12.00 17.22
CA ARG A 357 1.31 11.16 16.57
C ARG A 357 2.27 12.02 15.74
N ALA A 358 3.45 12.28 16.29
CA ALA A 358 4.49 13.07 15.64
C ALA A 358 5.34 12.28 14.62
N VAL A 359 5.30 10.94 14.68
CA VAL A 359 6.03 10.03 13.79
C VAL A 359 5.02 9.20 13.00
N ALA A 360 5.27 9.05 11.70
CA ALA A 360 4.48 8.25 10.79
C ALA A 360 5.35 7.57 9.72
N GLY A 361 4.77 6.63 8.98
CA GLY A 361 5.47 5.89 7.93
C GLY A 361 5.46 6.64 6.60
N LEU A 362 6.63 7.09 6.14
CA LEU A 362 6.87 7.63 4.81
C LEU A 362 6.98 6.51 3.77
N SER A 363 6.34 6.71 2.61
CA SER A 363 6.26 5.76 1.49
C SER A 363 6.27 6.48 0.15
N GLY A 364 6.38 5.73 -0.93
CA GLY A 364 6.40 6.24 -2.31
C GLY A 364 7.80 6.62 -2.76
N ALA A 365 7.90 7.52 -3.74
CA ALA A 365 9.15 7.87 -4.40
C ALA A 365 10.26 8.28 -3.41
N ALA A 366 9.88 8.91 -2.29
CA ALA A 366 10.80 9.33 -1.23
C ALA A 366 11.63 8.20 -0.61
N VAL A 367 11.20 6.94 -0.69
CA VAL A 367 11.92 5.78 -0.12
C VAL A 367 12.52 4.85 -1.17
N ARG A 368 12.52 5.27 -2.44
CA ARG A 368 12.99 4.46 -3.59
C ARG A 368 14.45 4.04 -3.44
N ASP A 369 15.33 4.97 -3.07
CA ASP A 369 16.76 4.69 -2.95
C ASP A 369 17.04 3.71 -1.80
N ALA A 370 16.34 3.88 -0.66
CA ALA A 370 16.43 2.96 0.47
C ALA A 370 15.96 1.54 0.09
N ALA A 371 14.88 1.43 -0.69
CA ALA A 371 14.39 0.14 -1.17
C ALA A 371 15.36 -0.54 -2.14
N LEU A 372 15.96 0.22 -3.06
CA LEU A 372 16.96 -0.28 -4.00
C LEU A 372 18.23 -0.76 -3.28
N ASP A 373 18.71 0.03 -2.31
CA ASP A 373 19.85 -0.31 -1.46
C ASP A 373 19.60 -1.60 -0.67
N PHE A 374 18.46 -1.68 0.02
CA PHE A 374 18.07 -2.87 0.78
C PHE A 374 17.97 -4.12 -0.11
N THR A 375 17.30 -4.00 -1.26
CA THR A 375 17.12 -5.11 -2.21
C THR A 375 18.46 -5.62 -2.72
N THR A 376 19.35 -4.71 -3.14
CA THR A 376 20.69 -5.06 -3.63
C THR A 376 21.50 -5.81 -2.59
N ARG A 377 21.46 -5.36 -1.33
CA ARG A 377 22.18 -6.02 -0.21
C ARG A 377 21.60 -7.38 0.12
N LEU A 378 20.28 -7.51 0.12
CA LEU A 378 19.58 -8.76 0.39
C LEU A 378 19.89 -9.81 -0.67
N VAL A 379 19.87 -9.44 -1.95
CA VAL A 379 20.26 -10.31 -3.07
C VAL A 379 21.72 -10.73 -2.95
N ALA A 380 22.64 -9.81 -2.64
CA ALA A 380 24.04 -10.14 -2.44
C ALA A 380 24.26 -11.13 -1.28
N LEU A 381 23.53 -10.98 -0.17
CA LEU A 381 23.58 -11.91 0.97
C LEU A 381 23.01 -13.28 0.61
N ARG A 382 21.90 -13.33 -0.14
CA ARG A 382 21.33 -14.58 -0.66
C ARG A 382 22.36 -15.34 -1.49
N GLU A 383 23.00 -14.66 -2.44
CA GLU A 383 23.97 -15.26 -3.36
C GLU A 383 25.24 -15.71 -2.62
N ALA A 384 25.79 -14.87 -1.75
CA ALA A 384 26.99 -15.19 -0.98
C ALA A 384 26.78 -16.38 -0.02
N GLY A 385 25.57 -16.51 0.55
CA GLY A 385 25.20 -17.61 1.43
C GLY A 385 24.69 -18.86 0.72
N GLY A 386 24.49 -18.83 -0.61
CA GLY A 386 23.86 -19.92 -1.35
C GLY A 386 22.43 -20.23 -0.89
N HIS A 387 21.70 -19.21 -0.41
CA HIS A 387 20.37 -19.35 0.15
C HIS A 387 19.29 -19.42 -0.94
N ALA A 388 18.19 -20.13 -0.67
CA ALA A 388 17.12 -20.39 -1.62
C ALA A 388 15.80 -19.67 -1.23
N PHE A 389 15.87 -18.40 -0.85
CA PHE A 389 14.68 -17.58 -0.58
C PHE A 389 14.46 -16.54 -1.67
N ASP A 390 13.20 -16.21 -1.93
CA ASP A 390 12.81 -15.16 -2.88
C ASP A 390 12.84 -13.77 -2.25
N VAL A 391 13.20 -12.77 -3.04
CA VAL A 391 13.21 -11.37 -2.63
C VAL A 391 11.96 -10.66 -3.14
N LEU A 392 11.07 -10.27 -2.23
CA LEU A 392 9.87 -9.48 -2.52
C LEU A 392 10.17 -8.00 -2.26
N ALA A 393 10.66 -7.31 -3.28
CA ALA A 393 11.11 -5.92 -3.17
C ALA A 393 9.95 -4.93 -3.21
N MET A 394 9.99 -3.89 -2.38
CA MET A 394 8.98 -2.83 -2.35
C MET A 394 9.54 -1.52 -1.80
N GLY A 395 8.90 -0.42 -2.19
CA GLY A 395 9.28 0.95 -1.81
C GLY A 395 9.61 1.79 -3.04
N GLY A 396 8.89 2.89 -3.24
CA GLY A 396 9.13 3.79 -4.37
C GLY A 396 8.77 3.28 -5.76
N VAL A 397 7.96 2.21 -5.86
CA VAL A 397 7.42 1.67 -7.12
C VAL A 397 6.19 2.46 -7.51
N THR A 398 6.35 3.43 -8.41
CA THR A 398 5.32 4.41 -8.80
C THR A 398 5.14 4.51 -10.31
N ASP A 399 5.98 3.83 -11.09
CA ASP A 399 5.99 3.82 -12.55
C ASP A 399 6.68 2.54 -13.07
N PRO A 400 6.63 2.24 -14.38
CA PRO A 400 7.32 1.08 -14.95
C PRO A 400 8.84 1.08 -14.78
N ALA A 401 9.49 2.25 -14.68
CA ALA A 401 10.94 2.34 -14.55
C ALA A 401 11.42 1.95 -13.15
N SER A 402 10.70 2.37 -12.12
CA SER A 402 10.94 2.02 -10.72
C SER A 402 10.65 0.55 -10.43
N PHE A 403 9.66 -0.05 -11.09
CA PHE A 403 9.50 -1.52 -11.12
C PHE A 403 10.74 -2.20 -11.71
N ALA A 404 11.18 -1.77 -12.90
CA ALA A 404 12.32 -2.36 -13.60
C ALA A 404 13.62 -2.22 -12.80
N ALA A 405 13.81 -1.14 -12.05
CA ALA A 405 14.99 -0.93 -11.21
C ALA A 405 15.11 -2.00 -10.10
N LEU A 406 14.02 -2.29 -9.38
CA LEU A 406 14.02 -3.35 -8.35
C LEU A 406 14.13 -4.75 -8.97
N TRP A 407 13.50 -4.96 -10.13
CA TRP A 407 13.66 -6.22 -10.87
C TRP A 407 15.12 -6.46 -11.29
N ALA A 408 15.78 -5.44 -11.84
CA ALA A 408 17.18 -5.50 -12.25
C ALA A 408 18.14 -5.68 -11.06
N ALA A 409 17.76 -5.21 -9.88
CA ALA A 409 18.49 -5.46 -8.64
C ALA A 409 18.39 -6.92 -8.12
N GLY A 410 17.61 -7.77 -8.80
CA GLY A 410 17.53 -9.21 -8.52
C GLY A 410 16.30 -9.64 -7.69
N ALA A 411 15.32 -8.75 -7.50
CA ALA A 411 14.04 -9.11 -6.88
C ALA A 411 13.32 -10.20 -7.68
N ASP A 412 12.60 -11.09 -7.02
CA ASP A 412 11.81 -12.17 -7.66
C ASP A 412 10.34 -11.77 -7.81
N ALA A 413 9.88 -10.84 -6.96
CA ALA A 413 8.68 -10.06 -7.19
C ALA A 413 8.86 -8.63 -6.69
N VAL A 414 8.10 -7.70 -7.26
CA VAL A 414 8.09 -6.30 -6.85
C VAL A 414 6.68 -5.92 -6.41
N GLN A 415 6.55 -5.17 -5.32
CA GLN A 415 5.24 -4.72 -4.82
C GLN A 415 5.15 -3.20 -4.73
N SER A 416 3.97 -2.64 -5.05
CA SER A 416 3.69 -1.21 -4.99
C SER A 416 2.54 -0.90 -4.03
N ALA A 417 2.78 -0.01 -3.07
CA ALA A 417 1.74 0.55 -2.20
C ALA A 417 1.31 1.94 -2.67
N ALA A 418 2.17 2.95 -2.51
CA ALA A 418 1.86 4.34 -2.87
C ALA A 418 1.56 4.52 -4.37
N GLY A 419 2.27 3.78 -5.25
CA GLY A 419 1.98 3.79 -6.68
C GLY A 419 0.61 3.18 -7.00
N ALA A 420 0.30 2.00 -6.48
CA ALA A 420 -1.03 1.37 -6.65
C ALA A 420 -2.17 2.17 -5.99
N PHE A 421 -1.88 2.91 -4.92
CA PHE A 421 -2.81 3.87 -4.32
C PHE A 421 -3.10 5.03 -5.27
N ALA A 422 -2.07 5.71 -5.77
CA ALA A 422 -2.18 6.93 -6.55
C ALA A 422 -2.51 6.69 -8.04
N ASP A 423 -2.17 5.51 -8.56
CA ASP A 423 -2.44 5.08 -9.92
C ASP A 423 -2.90 3.61 -9.96
N PRO A 424 -4.22 3.37 -9.96
CA PRO A 424 -4.76 2.03 -10.10
C PRO A 424 -4.41 1.30 -11.40
N PHE A 425 -3.88 2.00 -12.40
CA PHE A 425 -3.48 1.39 -13.67
C PHE A 425 -1.98 1.07 -13.76
N LEU A 426 -1.22 1.23 -12.67
CA LEU A 426 0.21 0.95 -12.64
C LEU A 426 0.56 -0.45 -13.17
N ALA A 427 -0.22 -1.48 -12.83
CA ALA A 427 0.04 -2.83 -13.32
C ALA A 427 -0.15 -2.97 -14.84
N ARG A 428 -1.17 -2.32 -15.42
CA ARG A 428 -1.32 -2.23 -16.88
C ARG A 428 -0.09 -1.60 -17.52
N ASP A 429 0.38 -0.48 -16.95
CA ASP A 429 1.49 0.28 -17.52
C ASP A 429 2.81 -0.51 -17.44
N CYS A 430 3.03 -1.25 -16.35
CA CYS A 430 4.18 -2.17 -16.22
C CYS A 430 4.11 -3.35 -17.19
N VAL A 431 2.93 -3.97 -17.36
CA VAL A 431 2.73 -5.08 -18.31
C VAL A 431 2.95 -4.60 -19.74
N ALA A 432 2.43 -3.42 -20.11
CA ALA A 432 2.61 -2.86 -21.44
C ALA A 432 4.09 -2.53 -21.72
N ALA A 433 4.82 -2.03 -20.73
CA ALA A 433 6.23 -1.66 -20.90
C ALA A 433 7.16 -2.88 -20.95
N HIS A 434 6.90 -3.92 -20.15
CA HIS A 434 7.86 -4.98 -19.87
C HIS A 434 7.35 -6.40 -20.13
N GLY A 435 6.05 -6.61 -20.38
CA GLY A 435 5.46 -7.95 -20.46
C GLY A 435 6.14 -8.88 -21.47
N ASP A 436 6.54 -8.33 -22.62
CA ASP A 436 7.18 -9.09 -23.70
C ASP A 436 8.69 -9.27 -23.54
N THR A 437 9.32 -8.51 -22.65
CA THR A 437 10.79 -8.41 -22.56
C THR A 437 11.34 -8.78 -21.17
N LEU A 438 10.49 -8.83 -20.14
CA LEU A 438 10.92 -9.09 -18.78
C LEU A 438 11.56 -10.48 -18.66
N SER A 439 12.80 -10.51 -18.19
CA SER A 439 13.62 -11.72 -18.06
C SER A 439 13.04 -12.73 -17.05
N ARG A 440 13.65 -13.92 -16.94
CA ARG A 440 13.32 -14.97 -15.95
C ARG A 440 11.87 -15.48 -16.01
N SER A 441 11.19 -15.35 -17.14
CA SER A 441 9.94 -16.07 -17.35
C SER A 441 10.18 -17.57 -17.50
N VAL A 442 9.29 -18.39 -16.96
CA VAL A 442 9.35 -19.85 -17.05
C VAL A 442 9.03 -20.27 -18.49
N PRO A 443 9.81 -21.19 -19.10
CA PRO A 443 9.47 -21.81 -20.38
C PRO A 443 8.14 -22.59 -20.25
N ARG A 444 7.31 -22.55 -21.29
CA ARG A 444 6.09 -23.37 -21.36
C ARG A 444 6.39 -24.86 -21.42
#